data_AF-Q9TJT4-F1
#
_entry.id   AF-Q9TJT4-F1
#
_cell.length_a   1.000
_cell.length_b   1.000
_cell.length_c   1.000
_cell.angle_alpha   90.00
_cell.angle_beta   90.00
_cell.angle_gamma   90.00
#
_symmetry.space_group_name_H-M   'P 1'
#
loop_
_entity.id
_entity.type
_entity.pdbx_description
1 polymer ?
#
loop_
_entity_poly.entity_id
_entity_poly.type
_entity_poly.pdbx_seq_one_letter_code
_entity_poly.pdbx_strand_id
1 'polypeptide(L)'
;AVHLPLSIEAILESRLLMFSHTNLLSPSNGSPITKPTQDMLLGLYILTTEKPRNISQFRCRPSNPTKKFLPEVNLCFCNYDDVFIAYQKNRVSLKNSLWFRWNVVNGTILTSVDQEVPIEFQYQSLGTSQQIYEHYTIQRARSGKVLTI
;
A
#
# COMPACT_ATOMS: atom_id res chain seq x y z
N ALA A 1 -19.27 -9.79 -34.55
CA ALA A 1 -18.92 -10.81 -35.56
C ALA A 1 -17.77 -11.67 -35.02
N VAL A 2 -17.63 -12.91 -35.48
CA VAL A 2 -16.53 -13.80 -35.09
C VAL A 2 -15.82 -14.23 -36.38
N HIS A 3 -14.50 -14.07 -36.43
CA HIS A 3 -13.67 -14.42 -37.57
C HIS A 3 -12.66 -15.50 -37.16
N LEU A 4 -12.45 -16.48 -38.05
CA LEU A 4 -11.53 -17.60 -37.82
C LEU A 4 -10.35 -17.49 -38.80
N PRO A 5 -9.11 -17.28 -38.31
CA PRO A 5 -7.93 -17.31 -39.15
C PRO A 5 -7.57 -18.75 -39.52
N LEU A 6 -7.39 -19.03 -40.83
CA LEU A 6 -7.15 -20.39 -41.35
C LEU A 6 -5.70 -20.65 -41.74
N SER A 7 -5.01 -19.65 -42.29
CA SER A 7 -3.61 -19.79 -42.69
C SER A 7 -2.68 -19.70 -41.48
N ILE A 8 -1.50 -20.34 -41.58
CA ILE A 8 -0.54 -20.33 -40.47
C ILE A 8 -0.03 -18.91 -40.19
N GLU A 9 0.12 -18.11 -41.24
CA GLU A 9 0.50 -16.70 -41.16
C GLU A 9 -0.55 -15.89 -40.42
N ALA A 10 -1.84 -16.06 -40.78
CA ALA A 10 -2.93 -15.35 -40.13
C ALA A 10 -3.09 -15.73 -38.65
N ILE A 11 -2.85 -17.01 -38.31
CA ILE A 11 -2.85 -17.47 -36.92
C ILE A 11 -1.71 -16.83 -36.13
N LEU A 12 -0.50 -16.80 -36.70
CA LEU A 12 0.68 -16.19 -36.07
C LEU A 12 0.49 -14.68 -35.86
N GLU A 13 0.00 -13.97 -36.88
CA GLU A 13 -0.30 -12.53 -36.79
C GLU A 13 -1.37 -12.24 -35.74
N SER A 14 -2.44 -13.04 -35.73
CA SER A 14 -3.50 -12.88 -34.74
C SER A 14 -3.00 -13.05 -33.30
N ARG A 15 -2.07 -13.99 -33.08
CA ARG A 15 -1.52 -14.29 -31.75
C ARG A 15 -0.43 -13.33 -31.30
N LEU A 16 0.39 -12.85 -32.24
CA LEU A 16 1.52 -12.00 -31.91
C LEU A 16 1.15 -10.51 -31.91
N LEU A 17 0.35 -10.08 -32.89
CA LEU A 17 0.05 -8.66 -33.11
C LEU A 17 -1.36 -8.29 -32.68
N MET A 18 -2.36 -9.16 -32.89
CA MET A 18 -3.77 -8.82 -32.60
C MET A 18 -4.27 -9.30 -31.23
N PHE A 19 -3.42 -9.94 -30.43
CA PHE A 19 -3.84 -10.42 -29.12
C PHE A 19 -4.10 -9.24 -28.16
N SER A 20 -5.04 -9.40 -27.23
CA SER A 20 -5.43 -8.30 -26.33
C SER A 20 -4.31 -7.83 -25.40
N HIS A 21 -3.47 -8.74 -24.89
CA HIS A 21 -2.40 -8.40 -23.94
C HIS A 21 -1.22 -7.64 -24.56
N THR A 22 -1.05 -7.69 -25.88
CA THR A 22 -0.02 -6.91 -26.59
C THR A 22 -0.50 -5.51 -26.96
N ASN A 23 -1.82 -5.29 -27.02
CA ASN A 23 -2.47 -4.04 -27.43
C ASN A 23 -3.11 -3.28 -26.26
N LEU A 24 -2.37 -3.07 -25.17
CA LEU A 24 -2.88 -2.37 -23.97
C LEU A 24 -2.89 -0.84 -24.10
N LEU A 25 -2.09 -0.30 -25.02
CA LEU A 25 -1.88 1.14 -25.21
C LEU A 25 -2.54 1.65 -26.49
N SER A 26 -2.87 2.93 -26.50
CA SER A 26 -3.37 3.62 -27.69
C SER A 26 -2.22 3.85 -28.68
N PRO A 27 -2.37 3.45 -29.96
CA PRO A 27 -1.32 3.64 -30.96
C PRO A 27 -1.04 5.12 -31.26
N SER A 28 -2.01 6.01 -31.03
CA SER A 28 -1.85 7.45 -31.30
C SER A 28 -1.09 8.19 -30.20
N ASN A 29 -1.41 7.90 -28.93
CA ASN A 29 -0.99 8.73 -27.80
C ASN A 29 -0.21 7.95 -26.73
N GLY A 30 -0.09 6.63 -26.85
CA GLY A 30 0.56 5.77 -25.84
C GLY A 30 -0.18 5.66 -24.51
N SER A 31 -1.37 6.26 -24.37
CA SER A 31 -2.18 6.15 -23.17
C SER A 31 -2.80 4.76 -23.05
N PRO A 32 -2.95 4.21 -21.83
CA PRO A 32 -3.54 2.89 -21.66
C PRO A 32 -5.01 2.89 -22.09
N ILE A 33 -5.41 1.97 -22.97
CA ILE A 33 -6.80 1.76 -23.38
C ILE A 33 -7.51 0.85 -22.37
N THR A 34 -6.82 -0.19 -21.88
CA THR A 34 -7.36 -1.16 -20.93
C THR A 34 -7.34 -0.62 -19.50
N LYS A 35 -8.10 0.45 -19.26
CA LYS A 35 -8.31 1.02 -17.93
C LYS A 35 -9.39 0.23 -17.18
N PRO A 36 -9.35 0.19 -15.83
CA PRO A 36 -10.44 -0.39 -15.05
C PRO A 36 -11.76 0.32 -15.38
N THR A 37 -12.83 -0.47 -15.52
CA THR A 37 -14.19 0.00 -15.76
C THR A 37 -14.77 0.61 -14.48
N GLN A 38 -15.94 1.24 -14.59
CA GLN A 38 -16.59 1.93 -13.48
C GLN A 38 -16.74 1.07 -12.22
N ASP A 39 -17.16 -0.18 -12.34
CA ASP A 39 -17.36 -1.05 -11.17
C ASP A 39 -16.02 -1.48 -10.54
N MET A 40 -15.00 -1.71 -11.36
CA MET A 40 -13.64 -1.98 -10.88
C MET A 40 -13.07 -0.76 -10.14
N LEU A 41 -13.24 0.44 -10.72
CA LEU A 41 -12.85 1.70 -10.10
C LEU A 41 -13.59 1.93 -8.77
N LEU A 42 -14.89 1.65 -8.72
CA LEU A 42 -15.68 1.78 -7.51
C LEU A 42 -15.22 0.81 -6.41
N GLY A 43 -14.91 -0.44 -6.77
CA GLY A 43 -14.34 -1.42 -5.85
C GLY A 43 -13.00 -0.95 -5.28
N LEU A 44 -12.08 -0.51 -6.12
CA LEU A 44 -10.78 0.05 -5.71
C LEU A 44 -10.95 1.29 -4.83
N TYR A 45 -11.87 2.19 -5.19
CA TYR A 45 -12.14 3.40 -4.42
C TYR A 45 -12.67 3.08 -3.02
N ILE A 46 -13.60 2.13 -2.89
CA ILE A 46 -14.16 1.73 -1.58
C ILE A 46 -13.08 1.09 -0.69
N LEU A 47 -12.12 0.36 -1.28
CA LEU A 47 -11.03 -0.29 -0.54
C LEU A 47 -9.93 0.68 -0.12
N THR A 48 -9.66 1.72 -0.93
CA THR A 48 -8.56 2.67 -0.70
C THR A 48 -8.98 3.94 0.03
N THR A 49 -10.29 4.19 0.18
CA THR A 49 -10.78 5.36 0.91
C THR A 49 -10.60 5.19 2.42
N GLU A 50 -9.79 6.07 3.00
CA GLU A 50 -9.66 6.16 4.45
C GLU A 50 -10.92 6.79 5.08
N LYS A 51 -11.32 6.28 6.26
CA LYS A 51 -12.27 7.01 7.09
C LYS A 51 -11.54 8.21 7.71
N PRO A 52 -12.16 9.41 7.74
CA PRO A 52 -11.53 10.56 8.39
C PRO A 52 -11.21 10.19 9.84
N ARG A 53 -9.91 10.22 10.18
CA ARG A 53 -9.44 10.01 11.54
C ARG A 53 -10.04 11.11 12.42
N ASN A 54 -10.72 10.74 13.50
CA ASN A 54 -10.95 11.69 14.58
C ASN A 54 -9.57 12.01 15.18
N ILE A 55 -9.05 13.20 14.89
CA ILE A 55 -7.71 13.73 15.25
C ILE A 55 -7.46 13.75 16.78
N SER A 56 -8.41 13.32 17.61
CA SER A 56 -8.34 13.38 19.08
C SER A 56 -7.42 12.35 19.74
N GLN A 57 -6.74 11.46 19.01
CA GLN A 57 -6.09 10.29 19.61
C GLN A 57 -4.56 10.32 19.70
N PHE A 58 -3.88 11.31 19.11
CA PHE A 58 -2.40 11.40 19.20
C PHE A 58 -1.88 12.03 20.49
N ARG A 59 -2.74 12.37 21.47
CA ARG A 59 -2.31 12.91 22.76
C ARG A 59 -2.79 12.05 23.93
N CYS A 60 -2.02 11.01 24.25
CA CYS A 60 -2.15 10.29 25.52
C CYS A 60 -0.78 10.22 26.21
N ARG A 61 -0.52 11.17 27.12
CA ARG A 61 0.41 10.96 28.24
C ARG A 61 -0.40 10.24 29.33
N PRO A 62 -0.01 9.04 29.80
CA PRO A 62 -0.80 8.33 30.80
C PRO A 62 -0.61 8.99 32.17
N SER A 63 -1.70 9.44 32.80
CA SER A 63 -1.69 9.94 34.18
C SER A 63 -2.31 8.99 35.19
N ASN A 64 -3.08 7.95 34.80
CA ASN A 64 -3.71 7.02 35.76
C ASN A 64 -3.90 5.59 35.18
N PRO A 65 -3.57 4.51 35.93
CA PRO A 65 -3.54 3.13 35.41
C PRO A 65 -4.84 2.33 35.50
N THR A 66 -5.97 2.87 35.99
CA THR A 66 -7.14 2.05 36.38
C THR A 66 -8.42 2.22 35.56
N LYS A 67 -8.42 3.02 34.48
CA LYS A 67 -9.53 3.01 33.53
C LYS A 67 -9.16 2.10 32.35
N LYS A 68 -9.81 0.93 32.28
CA LYS A 68 -9.90 0.12 31.05
C LYS A 68 -10.72 0.89 30.00
N PHE A 69 -10.17 1.98 29.49
CA PHE A 69 -10.44 2.35 28.11
C PHE A 69 -9.85 1.21 27.30
N LEU A 70 -10.64 0.51 26.48
CA LEU A 70 -10.08 -0.20 25.34
C LEU A 70 -9.26 0.86 24.62
N PRO A 71 -7.92 0.82 24.69
CA PRO A 71 -7.15 1.68 23.83
C PRO A 71 -7.60 1.23 22.44
N GLU A 72 -8.01 2.13 21.57
CA GLU A 72 -7.90 1.83 20.14
C GLU A 72 -6.39 1.69 19.92
N VAL A 73 -5.90 0.49 20.22
CA VAL A 73 -4.51 0.09 20.12
C VAL A 73 -4.19 0.33 18.66
N ASN A 74 -3.24 1.22 18.39
CA ASN A 74 -2.61 1.31 17.09
C ASN A 74 -2.23 -0.13 16.69
N LEU A 75 -3.03 -0.75 15.82
CA LEU A 75 -2.92 -2.17 15.52
C LEU A 75 -1.67 -2.33 14.66
N CYS A 76 -0.57 -2.70 15.31
CA CYS A 76 0.70 -2.96 14.65
C CYS A 76 0.79 -4.45 14.31
N PHE A 77 1.01 -4.76 13.03
CA PHE A 77 1.22 -6.13 12.55
C PHE A 77 2.59 -6.26 11.89
N CYS A 78 3.28 -7.36 12.19
CA CYS A 78 4.59 -7.66 11.61
C CYS A 78 4.51 -8.55 10.36
N ASN A 79 3.42 -9.31 10.22
CA ASN A 79 3.20 -10.26 9.14
C ASN A 79 1.77 -10.16 8.61
N TYR A 80 1.59 -10.49 7.33
CA TYR A 80 0.29 -10.51 6.67
C TYR A 80 -0.66 -11.54 7.30
N ASP A 81 -0.16 -12.72 7.68
CA ASP A 81 -0.98 -13.79 8.24
C ASP A 81 -1.69 -13.35 9.53
N ASP A 82 -1.02 -12.57 10.38
CA ASP A 82 -1.60 -12.05 11.61
C ASP A 82 -2.75 -11.07 11.32
N VAL A 83 -2.59 -10.24 10.28
CA VAL A 83 -3.66 -9.33 9.81
C VAL A 83 -4.85 -10.14 9.31
N PHE A 84 -4.59 -11.18 8.52
CA PHE A 84 -5.63 -12.04 7.96
C PHE A 84 -6.42 -12.78 9.05
N ILE A 85 -5.72 -13.34 10.05
CA ILE A 85 -6.35 -13.97 11.22
C ILE A 85 -7.18 -12.95 12.02
N ALA A 86 -6.67 -11.73 12.19
CA ALA A 86 -7.40 -10.67 12.89
C ALA A 86 -8.67 -10.24 12.13
N TYR A 87 -8.61 -10.21 10.79
CA TYR A 87 -9.76 -9.96 9.92
C TYR A 87 -10.81 -11.06 10.05
N GLN A 88 -10.42 -12.34 9.97
CA GLN A 88 -11.33 -13.47 10.16
C GLN A 88 -12.02 -13.48 11.53
N LYS A 89 -11.31 -13.02 12.57
CA LYS A 89 -11.85 -12.88 13.93
C LYS A 89 -12.70 -11.62 14.13
N ASN A 90 -12.99 -10.85 13.07
CA ASN A 90 -13.71 -9.57 13.10
C ASN A 90 -13.09 -8.55 14.06
N ARG A 91 -11.79 -8.64 14.34
CA ARG A 91 -11.06 -7.63 15.16
C ARG A 91 -10.63 -6.43 14.35
N VAL A 92 -10.40 -6.63 13.06
CA VAL A 92 -10.03 -5.59 12.10
C VAL A 92 -11.06 -5.59 10.98
N SER A 93 -11.58 -4.42 10.65
CA SER A 93 -12.40 -4.22 9.46
C SER A 93 -11.54 -3.69 8.31
N LEU A 94 -11.97 -3.90 7.06
CA LEU A 94 -11.27 -3.43 5.85
C LEU A 94 -10.93 -1.94 5.85
N LYS A 95 -11.72 -1.11 6.54
CA LYS A 95 -11.55 0.36 6.57
C LYS A 95 -10.77 0.87 7.77
N ASN A 96 -10.30 -0.01 8.65
CA ASN A 96 -9.55 0.40 9.83
C ASN A 96 -8.12 0.74 9.43
N SER A 97 -7.62 1.91 9.82
CA SER A 97 -6.18 2.21 9.71
C SER A 97 -5.40 1.29 10.64
N LEU A 98 -4.29 0.75 10.14
CA LEU A 98 -3.39 -0.12 10.90
C LEU A 98 -1.95 0.21 10.53
N TRP A 99 -1.03 -0.12 11.42
CA TRP A 99 0.40 -0.03 11.16
C TRP A 99 0.87 -1.42 10.73
N PHE A 100 1.48 -1.52 9.55
CA PHE A 100 2.01 -2.76 9.03
C PHE A 100 3.52 -2.60 8.81
N ARG A 101 4.31 -3.48 9.43
CA ARG A 101 5.75 -3.52 9.19
C ARG A 101 5.98 -4.15 7.82
N TRP A 102 6.49 -3.35 6.90
CA TRP A 102 6.75 -3.78 5.53
C TRP A 102 8.24 -4.05 5.35
N ASN A 103 8.60 -5.33 5.12
CA ASN A 103 9.99 -5.72 4.89
C ASN A 103 10.38 -5.44 3.43
N VAL A 104 10.89 -4.24 3.18
CA VAL A 104 11.42 -3.87 1.87
C VAL A 104 12.75 -4.57 1.64
N VAL A 105 12.76 -5.60 0.79
CA VAL A 105 14.03 -6.14 0.30
C VAL A 105 14.58 -5.28 -0.86
N ASN A 106 13.73 -4.71 -1.74
CA ASN A 106 14.13 -3.89 -2.92
C ASN A 106 13.10 -2.84 -3.40
N GLY A 107 12.03 -2.56 -2.64
CA GLY A 107 10.97 -1.63 -3.05
C GLY A 107 11.31 -0.15 -2.82
N THR A 108 11.00 0.70 -3.80
CA THR A 108 10.96 2.16 -3.66
C THR A 108 9.57 2.59 -3.18
N ILE A 109 9.51 3.51 -2.21
CA ILE A 109 8.25 4.16 -1.84
C ILE A 109 7.95 5.22 -2.89
N LEU A 110 6.83 5.07 -3.59
CA LEU A 110 6.31 6.09 -4.50
C LEU A 110 5.22 6.86 -3.75
N THR A 111 5.58 8.03 -3.24
CA THR A 111 4.63 8.96 -2.64
C THR A 111 4.19 9.98 -3.69
N SER A 112 3.04 10.61 -3.49
CA SER A 112 2.57 11.71 -4.37
C SER A 112 3.50 12.93 -4.35
N VAL A 113 4.39 13.01 -3.36
CA VAL A 113 5.42 14.04 -3.22
C VAL A 113 6.78 13.36 -3.29
N ASP A 114 7.60 13.72 -4.29
CA ASP A 114 8.90 13.10 -4.55
C ASP A 114 9.91 13.27 -3.39
N GLN A 115 9.69 14.24 -2.49
CA GLN A 115 10.60 14.59 -1.40
C GLN A 115 9.83 15.08 -0.15
N GLU A 116 9.16 14.18 0.56
CA GLU A 116 8.63 14.49 1.89
C GLU A 116 9.78 14.65 2.90
N VAL A 117 9.72 15.72 3.69
CA VAL A 117 10.63 15.92 4.84
C VAL A 117 10.03 15.19 6.03
N PRO A 118 10.80 14.39 6.79
CA PRO A 118 10.28 13.75 7.98
C PRO A 118 9.92 14.80 9.04
N ILE A 119 8.83 14.53 9.76
CA ILE A 119 8.31 15.37 10.84
C ILE A 119 9.29 15.31 12.03
N GLU A 120 9.80 14.11 12.33
CA GLU A 120 10.73 13.90 13.43
C GLU A 120 11.88 12.96 13.04
N PHE A 121 13.06 13.29 13.55
CA PHE A 121 14.23 12.41 13.56
C PHE A 121 14.52 11.96 14.99
N GLN A 122 14.63 10.66 15.20
CA GLN A 122 15.01 10.09 16.49
C GLN A 122 16.30 9.27 16.32
N TYR A 123 17.30 9.58 17.15
CA TYR A 123 18.58 8.86 17.18
C TYR A 123 18.62 7.98 18.43
N GLN A 124 18.84 6.68 18.22
CA GLN A 124 19.03 5.73 19.32
C GLN A 124 20.53 5.63 19.65
N SER A 125 20.84 5.32 20.92
CA SER A 125 22.23 5.15 21.38
C SER A 125 23.00 4.06 20.64
N LEU A 126 22.29 3.10 20.03
CA LEU A 126 22.83 2.02 19.20
C LEU A 126 23.30 2.48 17.80
N GLY A 127 23.13 3.76 17.47
CA GLY A 127 23.50 4.33 16.16
C GLY A 127 22.47 4.09 15.05
N THR A 128 21.29 3.56 15.39
CA THR A 128 20.12 3.48 14.53
C THR A 128 19.38 4.81 14.52
N SER A 129 18.95 5.26 13.34
CA SER A 129 18.12 6.45 13.19
C SER A 129 16.72 6.06 12.75
N GLN A 130 15.72 6.68 13.36
CA GLN A 130 14.31 6.51 13.02
C GLN A 130 13.79 7.84 12.49
N GLN A 131 13.27 7.81 11.26
CA GLN A 131 12.68 8.95 10.57
C GLN A 131 11.17 8.75 10.59
N ILE A 132 10.44 9.70 11.14
CA ILE A 132 8.98 9.63 11.30
C ILE A 132 8.35 10.59 10.30
N TYR A 133 7.53 10.03 9.41
CA TYR A 133 6.71 10.77 8.44
C TYR A 133 5.25 10.75 8.87
N GLU A 134 4.40 11.44 8.13
CA GLU A 134 2.96 11.51 8.44
C GLU A 134 2.29 10.12 8.42
N HIS A 135 2.68 9.26 7.47
CA HIS A 135 2.01 7.98 7.20
C HIS A 135 2.90 6.74 7.36
N TYR A 136 4.21 6.91 7.54
CA TYR A 136 5.16 5.79 7.66
C TYR A 136 6.35 6.16 8.55
N THR A 137 7.10 5.15 9.00
CA THR A 137 8.35 5.35 9.73
C THR A 137 9.45 4.57 9.05
N ILE A 138 10.65 5.13 8.94
CA ILE A 138 11.80 4.43 8.38
C ILE A 138 12.85 4.27 9.45
N GLN A 139 13.28 3.03 9.70
CA GLN A 139 14.45 2.76 10.53
C GLN A 139 15.67 2.51 9.64
N ARG A 140 16.76 3.24 9.89
CA ARG A 140 18.05 3.07 9.21
C ARG A 140 19.12 2.62 10.19
N ALA A 141 20.01 1.76 9.70
CA ALA A 141 21.23 1.37 10.39
C ALA A 141 22.27 2.50 10.36
N ARG A 142 23.33 2.37 11.18
CA ARG A 142 24.49 3.27 11.15
C ARG A 142 25.16 3.35 9.77
N SER A 143 25.07 2.29 8.97
CA SER A 143 25.58 2.23 7.59
C SER A 143 24.70 2.97 6.56
N GLY A 144 23.55 3.53 6.98
CA GLY A 144 22.56 4.14 6.08
C GLY A 144 21.62 3.15 5.40
N LYS A 145 21.81 1.83 5.59
CA LYS A 145 20.90 0.80 5.08
C LYS A 145 19.54 0.88 5.79
N VAL A 146 18.45 0.88 5.02
CA VAL A 146 17.08 0.77 5.57
C VAL A 146 16.90 -0.63 6.16
N LEU A 147 16.45 -0.69 7.41
CA LEU A 147 16.21 -1.94 8.14
C LEU A 147 14.74 -2.34 8.10
N THR A 148 13.85 -1.39 8.37
CA THR A 148 12.40 -1.62 8.43
C THR A 148 11.66 -0.35 8.04
N ILE A 149 10.47 -0.55 7.47
CA ILE A 149 9.47 0.47 7.21
C ILE A 149 8.20 0.10 7.97
#